data_AF-A0A2M7JNW7-F1
#
_entry.id   AF-A0A2M7JNW7-F1
#
_cell.length_a   1.000
_cell.length_b   1.000
_cell.length_c   1.000
_cell.angle_alpha   90.00
_cell.angle_beta   90.00
_cell.angle_gamma   90.00
#
_symmetry.space_group_name_H-M   'P 1'
#
loop_
_entity.id
_entity.type
_entity.pdbx_description
1 polymer ?
#
loop_
_entity_poly.entity_id
_entity_poly.type
_entity_poly.pdbx_seq_one_letter_code
_entity_poly.pdbx_strand_id
1 'polypeptide(L)'
;MVNFTKIANDCQVPPSTVAEYVGLLEDTLVGFFLPPWIGSKKRKAIRTGKFYFFDPGVTHALCGTLALDRNSNLYGKSFEQFIAMELRAYLSYIRKKPPLRYWRSKNG
;
A
#
# COMPACT_ATOMS: atom_id res chain seq x y z
N MET A 1 -2.84 -4.96 -2.27
CA MET A 1 -1.84 -6.02 -2.01
C MET A 1 -0.94 -6.09 -3.20
N VAL A 2 0.36 -6.06 -2.98
CA VAL A 2 1.33 -6.14 -4.07
C VAL A 2 1.55 -7.60 -4.43
N ASN A 3 1.44 -7.93 -5.71
CA ASN A 3 1.84 -9.22 -6.24
C ASN A 3 3.02 -9.01 -7.18
N PHE A 4 4.24 -9.22 -6.65
CA PHE A 4 5.47 -9.01 -7.40
C PHE A 4 5.56 -9.90 -8.63
N THR A 5 5.11 -11.15 -8.55
CA THR A 5 5.09 -12.07 -9.70
C THR A 5 4.19 -11.55 -10.81
N LYS A 6 3.02 -10.98 -10.47
CA LYS A 6 2.13 -10.40 -11.47
C LYS A 6 2.77 -9.21 -12.17
N ILE A 7 3.33 -8.27 -11.39
CA ILE A 7 3.99 -7.08 -11.94
C ILE A 7 5.20 -7.49 -12.80
N ALA A 8 5.99 -8.46 -12.34
CA ALA A 8 7.14 -9.00 -13.06
C ALA A 8 6.73 -9.60 -14.41
N ASN A 9 5.64 -10.35 -14.46
CA ASN A 9 5.09 -10.90 -15.69
C ASN A 9 4.61 -9.78 -16.63
N ASP A 10 3.91 -8.77 -16.12
CA ASP A 10 3.41 -7.64 -16.93
C ASP A 10 4.58 -6.81 -17.51
N CYS A 11 5.67 -6.66 -16.74
CA CYS A 11 6.87 -5.93 -17.13
C CYS A 11 7.93 -6.77 -17.87
N GLN A 12 7.74 -8.08 -17.99
CA GLN A 12 8.71 -9.03 -18.58
C GLN A 12 10.12 -8.95 -17.95
N VAL A 13 10.17 -8.83 -16.61
CA VAL A 13 11.43 -8.83 -15.83
C VAL A 13 11.35 -9.84 -14.69
N PRO A 14 12.49 -10.29 -14.12
CA PRO A 14 12.47 -11.18 -12.96
C PRO A 14 11.74 -10.56 -11.75
N PRO A 15 11.02 -11.36 -10.93
CA PRO A 15 10.38 -10.85 -9.71
C PRO A 15 11.34 -10.20 -8.71
N SER A 16 12.61 -10.62 -8.69
CA SER A 16 13.66 -9.98 -7.87
C SER A 16 13.90 -8.54 -8.28
N THR A 17 13.95 -8.25 -9.59
CA THR A 17 14.13 -6.90 -10.13
C THR A 17 12.96 -5.98 -9.75
N VAL A 18 11.73 -6.48 -9.79
CA VAL A 18 10.56 -5.72 -9.32
C VAL A 18 10.66 -5.44 -7.82
N ALA A 19 11.09 -6.43 -7.02
CA ALA A 19 11.25 -6.23 -5.59
C ALA A 19 12.33 -5.18 -5.26
N GLU A 20 13.44 -5.17 -6.00
CA GLU A 20 14.48 -4.15 -5.89
C GLU A 20 13.97 -2.75 -6.24
N TYR A 21 13.24 -2.60 -7.35
CA TYR A 21 12.65 -1.31 -7.71
C TYR A 21 11.64 -0.81 -6.69
N VAL A 22 10.80 -1.69 -6.14
CA VAL A 22 9.85 -1.30 -5.09
C VAL A 22 10.58 -0.95 -3.79
N GLY A 23 11.68 -1.63 -3.48
CA GLY A 23 12.58 -1.25 -2.38
C GLY A 23 13.16 0.15 -2.58
N LEU A 24 13.64 0.46 -3.78
CA LEU A 24 14.14 1.79 -4.12
C LEU A 24 13.08 2.88 -3.91
N LEU A 25 11.83 2.63 -4.30
CA LEU A 25 10.73 3.57 -4.07
C LEU A 25 10.47 3.82 -2.58
N GLU A 26 10.63 2.81 -1.73
CA GLU A 26 10.52 2.96 -0.27
C GLU A 26 11.71 3.74 0.30
N ASP A 27 12.93 3.41 -0.10
CA ASP A 27 14.16 4.07 0.34
C ASP A 27 14.20 5.55 -0.07
N THR A 28 13.67 5.88 -1.25
CA THR A 28 13.55 7.27 -1.72
C THR A 28 12.30 7.99 -1.21
N LEU A 29 11.55 7.39 -0.28
CA LEU A 29 10.32 7.95 0.31
C LEU A 29 9.20 8.23 -0.71
N VAL A 30 9.28 7.64 -1.91
CA VAL A 30 8.26 7.76 -2.96
C VAL A 30 7.07 6.82 -2.67
N GLY A 31 7.29 5.77 -1.90
CA GLY A 31 6.22 4.93 -1.39
C GLY A 31 6.52 4.32 -0.04
N PHE A 32 5.58 3.53 0.45
CA PHE A 32 5.71 2.85 1.73
C PHE A 32 4.85 1.60 1.79
N PHE A 33 5.31 0.60 2.54
CA PHE A 33 4.48 -0.54 2.87
C PHE A 33 3.59 -0.30 4.08
N LEU A 34 2.33 -0.71 3.94
CA LEU A 34 1.40 -0.94 5.04
C LEU A 34 1.35 -2.46 5.31
N PRO A 35 2.13 -2.97 6.29
CA PRO A 35 2.18 -4.39 6.58
C PRO A 35 0.86 -4.90 7.16
N PRO A 36 0.52 -6.18 6.96
CA PRO A 36 -0.64 -6.77 7.58
C PRO A 36 -0.44 -6.93 9.10
N TRP A 37 -1.56 -6.96 9.81
CA TRP A 37 -1.61 -7.38 11.21
C TRP A 37 -1.51 -8.91 11.31
N ILE A 38 -0.46 -9.41 11.98
CA ILE A 38 -0.13 -10.85 12.05
C ILE A 38 -0.60 -11.49 13.37
N GLY A 39 -1.08 -10.71 14.34
CA GLY A 39 -1.33 -11.17 15.72
C GLY A 39 -2.55 -12.07 15.97
N SER A 40 -3.21 -12.62 14.96
CA SER A 40 -4.38 -13.49 15.20
C SER A 40 -3.96 -14.94 15.51
N LYS A 41 -4.21 -15.41 16.74
CA LYS A 41 -4.05 -16.83 17.13
C LYS A 41 -5.07 -17.78 16.47
N LYS A 42 -6.20 -17.28 15.94
CA LYS A 42 -7.34 -18.09 15.45
C LYS A 42 -7.53 -18.11 13.93
N ARG A 43 -6.98 -17.15 13.17
CA ARG A 43 -7.17 -17.07 11.70
C ARG A 43 -5.86 -16.79 10.98
N LYS A 44 -5.57 -17.54 9.90
CA LYS A 44 -4.40 -17.31 9.02
C LYS A 44 -4.51 -15.91 8.39
N ALA A 45 -3.79 -14.94 8.95
CA ALA A 45 -3.71 -13.59 8.41
C ALA A 45 -3.02 -13.58 7.03
N ILE A 46 -3.38 -12.64 6.17
CA ILE A 46 -2.75 -12.46 4.86
C ILE A 46 -1.36 -11.88 5.09
N ARG A 47 -0.33 -12.46 4.48
CA ARG A 47 1.08 -12.05 4.66
C ARG A 47 1.51 -10.90 3.73
N THR A 48 0.72 -10.60 2.72
CA THR A 48 1.06 -9.61 1.70
C THR A 48 0.74 -8.20 2.17
N GLY A 49 1.72 -7.29 2.17
CA GLY A 49 1.51 -5.87 2.45
C GLY A 49 0.67 -5.16 1.38
N LYS A 50 0.14 -3.99 1.73
CA LYS A 50 -0.26 -2.98 0.73
C LYS A 50 0.91 -2.04 0.52
N PHE A 51 1.11 -1.57 -0.70
CA PHE A 51 2.07 -0.52 -1.02
C PHE A 51 1.28 0.70 -1.45
N TYR A 52 1.66 1.85 -0.94
CA TYR A 52 1.06 3.13 -1.26
C TYR A 52 2.15 4.10 -1.70
N PHE A 53 1.84 4.93 -2.70
CA PHE A 53 2.64 6.12 -2.96
C PHE A 53 2.46 7.12 -1.82
N PHE A 54 3.43 8.03 -1.68
CA PHE A 54 3.39 9.08 -0.66
C PHE A 54 2.23 10.07 -0.82
N ASP A 55 1.54 10.06 -1.96
CA ASP A 55 0.41 10.94 -2.29
C ASP A 55 -0.61 10.22 -3.21
N PRO A 56 -1.94 10.31 -2.96
CA PRO A 56 -2.97 9.71 -3.80
C PRO A 56 -3.05 10.35 -5.20
N GLY A 57 -2.80 11.65 -5.30
CA GLY A 57 -2.71 12.39 -6.56
C GLY A 57 -1.58 11.87 -7.45
N VAL A 58 -0.43 11.50 -6.89
CA VAL A 58 0.65 10.81 -7.63
C VAL A 58 0.16 9.48 -8.18
N THR A 59 -0.51 8.65 -7.36
CA THR A 59 -1.13 7.40 -7.83
C THR A 59 -2.08 7.67 -8.99
N HIS A 60 -2.94 8.69 -8.86
CA HIS A 60 -3.92 9.04 -9.87
C HIS A 60 -3.30 9.56 -11.17
N ALA A 61 -2.26 10.39 -11.08
CA ALA A 61 -1.53 10.89 -12.23
C ALA A 61 -0.88 9.74 -13.02
N LEU A 62 -0.20 8.81 -12.33
CA LEU A 62 0.42 7.64 -12.95
C LEU A 62 -0.61 6.69 -13.59
N CYS A 63 -1.80 6.58 -13.00
CA CYS A 63 -2.89 5.77 -13.55
C CYS A 63 -3.75 6.49 -14.61
N GLY A 64 -3.49 7.77 -14.92
CA GLY A 64 -4.34 8.57 -15.81
C GLY A 64 -5.77 8.76 -15.30
N THR A 65 -5.97 8.76 -13.97
CA THR A 65 -7.29 8.95 -13.36
C THR A 65 -7.66 10.44 -13.36
N LEU A 66 -8.68 10.80 -14.13
CA LEU A 66 -9.15 12.19 -14.24
C LEU A 66 -10.30 12.54 -13.28
N ALA A 67 -11.08 11.55 -12.86
CA ALA A 67 -12.23 11.73 -11.99
C ALA A 67 -12.33 10.60 -10.97
N LEU A 68 -12.79 10.95 -9.76
CA LEU A 68 -12.95 10.03 -8.65
C LEU A 68 -14.42 10.00 -8.21
N ASP A 69 -15.19 9.07 -8.77
CA ASP A 69 -16.61 8.91 -8.43
C ASP A 69 -16.78 8.35 -7.01
N ARG A 70 -17.60 9.02 -6.18
CA ARG A 70 -17.76 8.77 -4.74
C ARG A 70 -18.17 7.34 -4.38
N ASN A 71 -18.90 6.65 -5.26
CA ASN A 71 -19.38 5.29 -5.01
C ASN A 71 -18.54 4.21 -5.72
N SER A 72 -17.39 4.59 -6.28
CA SER A 72 -16.53 3.66 -6.99
C SER A 72 -15.59 2.89 -6.04
N ASN A 73 -15.18 1.70 -6.47
CA ASN A 73 -14.11 0.95 -5.80
C ASN A 73 -12.79 1.74 -5.76
N LEU A 74 -12.56 2.64 -6.73
CA LEU A 74 -11.37 3.47 -6.78
C LEU A 74 -11.40 4.52 -5.66
N TYR A 75 -12.54 5.18 -5.44
CA TYR A 75 -12.72 6.12 -4.34
C TYR A 75 -12.42 5.45 -2.99
N GLY A 76 -12.95 4.25 -2.76
CA GLY A 76 -12.65 3.49 -1.54
C GLY A 76 -11.15 3.22 -1.34
N LYS A 77 -10.42 2.86 -2.41
CA LYS A 77 -8.96 2.65 -2.35
C LYS A 77 -8.19 3.94 -2.09
N SER A 78 -8.57 5.03 -2.75
CA SER A 78 -7.95 6.34 -2.57
C SER A 78 -8.19 6.89 -1.16
N PHE A 79 -9.41 6.71 -0.64
CA PHE A 79 -9.74 7.07 0.73
C PHE A 79 -8.95 6.24 1.74
N GLU A 80 -8.77 4.93 1.50
CA GLU A 80 -7.93 4.10 2.35
C GLU A 80 -6.47 4.57 2.37
N GLN A 81 -5.91 4.91 1.20
CA GLN A 81 -4.56 5.49 1.10
C GLN A 81 -4.48 6.80 1.89
N PHE A 82 -5.46 7.70 1.69
CA PHE A 82 -5.53 8.97 2.41
C PHE A 82 -5.50 8.79 3.93
N ILE A 83 -6.38 7.93 4.47
CA ILE A 83 -6.40 7.65 5.92
C ILE A 83 -5.08 7.02 6.39
N ALA A 84 -4.46 6.13 5.62
CA ALA A 84 -3.17 5.56 5.98
C ALA A 84 -2.07 6.63 6.10
N MET A 85 -2.08 7.65 5.23
CA MET A 85 -1.14 8.77 5.30
C MET A 85 -1.42 9.67 6.51
N GLU A 86 -2.68 10.02 6.78
CA GLU A 86 -3.06 10.82 7.96
C GLU A 86 -2.60 10.14 9.26
N LEU A 87 -2.77 8.82 9.36
CA LEU A 87 -2.30 8.06 10.52
C LEU A 87 -0.76 8.06 10.64
N ARG A 88 -0.03 7.95 9.52
CA ARG A 88 1.45 8.06 9.53
C ARG A 88 1.91 9.45 9.94
N ALA A 89 1.27 10.49 9.41
CA ALA A 89 1.56 11.88 9.76
C ALA A 89 1.30 12.13 11.25
N TYR A 90 0.14 11.70 11.76
CA TYR A 90 -0.19 11.77 13.18
C TYR A 90 0.87 11.10 14.06
N LEU A 91 1.25 9.85 13.76
CA LEU A 91 2.28 9.12 14.51
C LEU A 91 3.62 9.87 14.51
N SER A 92 4.00 10.45 13.37
CA SER A 92 5.20 11.27 13.23
C SER A 92 5.12 12.54 14.10
N TYR A 93 4.00 13.27 14.06
CA TYR A 93 3.78 14.48 14.85
C TYR A 93 3.85 14.23 16.35
N ILE A 94 3.29 13.12 16.84
CA ILE A 94 3.37 12.74 18.26
C ILE A 94 4.68 12.04 18.63
N ARG A 95 5.63 11.94 17.68
CA ARG A 95 6.95 11.29 17.84
C ARG A 95 6.87 9.84 18.32
N LYS A 96 5.80 9.13 17.99
CA LYS A 96 5.66 7.70 18.27
C LYS A 96 5.95 6.92 16.98
N LYS A 97 6.73 5.84 17.10
CA LYS A 97 7.08 4.97 15.97
C LYS A 97 6.49 3.55 16.07
N PRO A 98 5.22 3.35 16.48
CA PRO A 98 4.62 2.03 16.42
C PRO A 98 4.44 1.62 14.95
N PRO A 99 4.52 0.33 14.63
CA PRO A 99 4.25 -0.12 13.28
C PRO A 99 2.77 0.10 12.94
N LEU A 100 2.50 0.92 11.93
CA LEU A 100 1.16 1.03 11.35
C LEU A 100 0.87 -0.25 10.56
N ARG A 101 -0.27 -0.89 10.84
CA ARG A 101 -0.64 -2.17 10.23
C ARG A 101 -2.11 -2.15 9.81
N TYR A 102 -2.44 -2.87 8.76
CA TYR A 102 -3.84 -3.07 8.37
C TYR A 102 -4.34 -4.47 8.76
N TRP A 103 -5.62 -4.57 9.09
CA TRP A 103 -6.27 -5.86 9.30
C TRP A 103 -7.18 -6.21 8.13
N ARG A 104 -7.20 -7.49 7.74
CA ARG A 104 -8.12 -8.03 6.73
C ARG A 104 -8.31 -9.52 6.97
N SER A 105 -9.54 -10.01 6.83
CA SER A 105 -9.82 -11.46 6.89
C SER A 105 -9.74 -12.08 5.48
N LYS A 106 -9.63 -13.41 5.39
CA LYS A 106 -9.67 -14.10 4.08
C LYS A 106 -10.99 -13.88 3.34
N ASN A 107 -12.08 -13.63 4.06
CA ASN A 107 -13.43 -13.50 3.50
C ASN A 107 -13.85 -12.02 3.37
N GLY A 108 -12.96 -11.07 3.62
CA GLY A 108 -13.29 -9.66 3.90
C GLY A 108 -12.90 -9.32 5.32
#